data_AF-A0AAF5DAY4-F1
#
_entry.id   AF-A0AAF5DAY4-F1
#
_cell.length_a   1.000
_cell.length_b   1.000
_cell.length_c   1.000
_cell.angle_alpha   90.00
_cell.angle_beta   90.00
_cell.angle_gamma   90.00
#
_symmetry.space_group_name_H-M   'P 1'
#
loop_
_entity.id
_entity.type
_entity.pdbx_description
1 polymer ?
#
loop_
_entity_poly.entity_id
_entity_poly.type
_entity_poly.pdbx_seq_one_letter_code
_entity_poly.pdbx_strand_id
1 'polypeptide(L)'
;MIDKNSYTGKAFNKIKESIYCLNYKNGLIEGKNQYLVSPVIEFMGSDKVNLLPSPKIYKTHLDLTYCSMSNVAKYIIVVRVTKNVLVIYYYYMKLDPSYKFEDDDINVFFKIFVTRKIEFVNYFNYFLG
;
A
#
# COMPACT_ATOMS: atom_id res chain seq x y z
N MET A 1 -23.92 -20.58 5.93
CA MET A 1 -22.48 -20.96 5.94
C MET A 1 -21.86 -20.39 4.68
N ILE A 2 -20.89 -19.47 4.76
CA ILE A 2 -20.23 -18.92 3.57
C ILE A 2 -19.36 -20.04 2.99
N ASP A 3 -19.54 -20.38 1.71
CA ASP A 3 -18.66 -21.31 1.02
C ASP A 3 -17.23 -20.75 1.06
N LYS A 4 -16.36 -21.44 1.80
CA LYS A 4 -14.97 -21.04 2.01
C LYS A 4 -14.22 -20.90 0.68
N ASN A 5 -14.51 -21.74 -0.32
CA ASN A 5 -13.84 -21.68 -1.61
C ASN A 5 -14.25 -20.41 -2.39
N SER A 6 -15.56 -20.11 -2.41
CA SER A 6 -16.08 -18.86 -2.99
C SER A 6 -15.52 -17.61 -2.32
N TYR A 7 -15.43 -17.61 -0.98
CA TYR A 7 -14.88 -16.48 -0.23
C TYR A 7 -13.40 -16.26 -0.53
N THR A 8 -12.62 -17.35 -0.55
CA THR A 8 -11.17 -17.30 -0.80
C THR A 8 -10.89 -16.80 -2.22
N GLY A 9 -11.65 -17.27 -3.21
CA GLY A 9 -11.55 -16.79 -4.60
C GLY A 9 -11.85 -15.29 -4.74
N LYS A 10 -12.93 -14.80 -4.12
CA LYS A 10 -13.26 -13.36 -4.12
C LYS A 10 -12.17 -12.51 -3.45
N ALA A 11 -11.61 -12.99 -2.33
CA ALA A 11 -10.53 -12.31 -1.63
C ALA A 11 -9.27 -12.22 -2.52
N PHE A 12 -8.86 -13.32 -3.15
CA PHE A 12 -7.70 -13.35 -4.06
C PHE A 12 -7.86 -12.42 -5.26
N ASN A 13 -9.06 -12.36 -5.86
CA ASN A 13 -9.32 -11.44 -6.97
C ASN A 13 -9.20 -9.98 -6.53
N LYS A 14 -9.83 -9.59 -5.42
CA LYS A 14 -9.68 -8.22 -4.91
C LYS A 14 -8.22 -7.91 -4.54
N ILE A 15 -7.46 -8.86 -4.00
CA ILE A 15 -6.02 -8.68 -3.72
C ILE A 15 -5.28 -8.36 -5.02
N LYS A 16 -5.47 -9.18 -6.08
CA LYS A 16 -4.84 -8.96 -7.39
C LYS A 16 -5.20 -7.60 -7.98
N GLU A 17 -6.48 -7.22 -7.94
CA GLU A 17 -6.94 -5.91 -8.41
C GLU A 17 -6.29 -4.77 -7.62
N SER A 18 -6.15 -4.94 -6.31
CA SER A 18 -5.60 -3.93 -5.41
C SER A 18 -4.08 -3.75 -5.53
N ILE A 19 -3.33 -4.83 -5.83
CA ILE A 19 -1.87 -4.85 -5.94
C ILE A 19 -1.42 -4.46 -7.34
N TYR A 20 -1.99 -5.13 -8.36
CA TYR A 20 -1.52 -5.01 -9.72
C TYR A 20 -2.23 -3.93 -10.51
N CYS A 21 -3.27 -3.30 -9.93
CA CYS A 21 -4.03 -2.27 -10.61
C CYS A 21 -4.53 -2.76 -11.98
N LEU A 22 -4.79 -4.08 -12.15
CA LEU A 22 -5.03 -4.68 -13.48
C LEU A 22 -6.25 -4.11 -14.20
N ASN A 23 -7.17 -3.49 -13.47
CA ASN A 23 -8.36 -2.81 -14.00
C ASN A 23 -8.23 -1.27 -14.01
N TYR A 24 -7.02 -0.72 -13.89
CA TYR A 24 -6.79 0.72 -13.95
C TYR A 24 -7.06 1.26 -15.36
N LYS A 25 -8.31 1.68 -15.58
CA LYS A 25 -8.58 2.82 -16.45
C LYS A 25 -8.85 4.01 -15.53
N ASN A 26 -8.00 5.03 -15.63
CA ASN A 26 -8.16 6.33 -14.95
C ASN A 26 -8.28 6.27 -13.41
N GLY A 27 -7.62 5.32 -12.73
CA GLY A 27 -7.62 5.26 -11.26
C GLY A 27 -8.87 4.63 -10.61
N LEU A 28 -9.74 4.02 -11.41
CA LEU A 28 -11.00 3.45 -10.93
C LEU A 28 -10.99 1.91 -11.08
N ILE A 29 -11.36 1.20 -10.02
CA ILE A 29 -11.65 -0.25 -10.07
C ILE A 29 -13.17 -0.39 -10.24
N GLU A 30 -13.62 -0.90 -11.39
CA GLU A 30 -15.05 -1.00 -11.73
C GLU A 30 -15.82 0.34 -11.55
N GLY A 31 -15.18 1.47 -11.88
CA GLY A 31 -15.78 2.80 -11.70
C GLY A 31 -15.76 3.34 -10.27
N LYS A 32 -15.19 2.60 -9.31
CA LYS A 32 -15.04 3.04 -7.91
C LYS A 32 -13.62 3.49 -7.64
N ASN A 33 -13.48 4.54 -6.82
CA ASN A 33 -12.17 5.00 -6.35
C ASN A 33 -11.49 3.87 -5.56
N GLN A 34 -10.26 3.52 -5.94
CA GLN A 34 -9.50 2.44 -5.30
C GLN A 34 -9.36 2.59 -3.78
N TYR A 35 -9.25 3.83 -3.27
CA TYR A 35 -9.13 4.11 -1.84
C TYR A 35 -10.42 3.79 -1.08
N LEU A 36 -11.56 3.72 -1.76
CA LEU A 36 -12.83 3.30 -1.17
C LEU A 36 -13.06 1.79 -1.27
N VAL A 37 -12.40 1.10 -2.22
CA VAL A 37 -12.51 -0.36 -2.36
C VAL A 37 -11.53 -1.08 -1.44
N SER A 38 -10.32 -0.53 -1.30
CA SER A 38 -9.26 -1.06 -0.46
C SER A 38 -8.46 0.11 0.14
N PRO A 39 -8.97 0.70 1.24
CA PRO A 39 -8.38 1.87 1.85
C PRO A 39 -7.01 1.59 2.43
N VAL A 40 -6.16 2.61 2.32
CA VAL A 40 -4.88 2.70 2.99
C VAL A 40 -5.15 3.27 4.39
N ILE A 41 -4.92 2.47 5.43
CA ILE A 41 -5.41 2.76 6.79
C ILE A 41 -4.82 4.04 7.38
N GLU A 42 -3.54 4.33 7.08
CA GLU A 42 -2.85 5.53 7.54
C GLU A 42 -3.44 6.83 6.98
N PHE A 43 -4.22 6.78 5.90
CA PHE A 43 -4.86 7.96 5.30
C PHE A 43 -6.36 8.06 5.59
N MET A 44 -7.02 6.95 5.90
CA MET A 44 -8.49 6.90 6.04
C MET A 44 -8.98 6.98 7.49
N GLY A 45 -8.13 6.64 8.46
CA GLY A 45 -8.50 6.58 9.88
C GLY A 45 -9.47 5.43 10.20
N SER A 46 -9.71 5.21 11.49
CA SER A 46 -10.55 4.10 11.99
C SER A 46 -12.01 4.17 11.56
N ASP A 47 -12.55 5.38 11.40
CA ASP A 47 -13.99 5.60 11.24
C ASP A 47 -14.52 5.03 9.91
N LYS A 48 -13.65 4.96 8.90
CA LYS A 48 -14.01 4.45 7.57
C LYS A 48 -13.85 2.94 7.45
N VAL A 49 -13.05 2.31 8.31
CA VAL A 49 -12.73 0.87 8.29
C VAL A 49 -13.99 0.02 8.46
N ASN A 50 -14.95 0.48 9.27
CA ASN A 50 -16.18 -0.26 9.57
C ASN A 50 -17.23 -0.20 8.46
N LEU A 51 -17.11 0.73 7.52
CA LEU A 51 -18.09 0.93 6.43
C LEU A 51 -17.93 -0.10 5.30
N LEU A 52 -16.84 -0.87 5.27
CA LEU A 52 -16.57 -1.79 4.17
C LEU A 52 -17.28 -3.14 4.30
N PRO A 53 -17.86 -3.66 3.20
CA PRO A 53 -18.44 -4.99 3.17
C PRO A 53 -17.37 -6.09 3.17
N SER A 54 -17.67 -7.22 3.79
CA SER A 54 -16.82 -8.41 3.77
C SER A 54 -16.79 -9.10 2.39
N PRO A 55 -15.66 -9.70 1.95
CA PRO A 55 -14.33 -9.63 2.57
C PRO A 55 -13.75 -8.21 2.52
N LYS A 56 -13.28 -7.74 3.68
CA LYS A 56 -12.64 -6.43 3.84
C LYS A 56 -11.16 -6.57 3.51
N ILE A 57 -10.63 -5.61 2.74
CA ILE A 57 -9.22 -5.59 2.38
C ILE A 57 -8.70 -4.20 2.69
N TYR A 58 -7.67 -4.18 3.52
CA TYR A 58 -6.98 -2.98 3.95
C TYR A 58 -5.57 -3.01 3.42
N LYS A 59 -5.04 -1.83 3.11
CA LYS A 59 -3.65 -1.62 2.74
C LYS A 59 -2.98 -0.81 3.84
N THR A 60 -1.69 -1.02 4.00
CA THR A 60 -0.85 -0.15 4.78
C THR A 60 0.58 -0.19 4.28
N HIS A 61 1.26 0.93 4.39
CA HIS A 61 2.70 1.05 4.21
C HIS A 61 3.42 1.10 5.56
N LEU A 62 2.71 0.98 6.69
CA LEU A 62 3.31 0.98 8.02
C LEU A 62 4.04 -0.33 8.30
N ASP A 63 5.12 -0.23 9.07
CA ASP A 63 5.84 -1.39 9.59
C ASP A 63 4.90 -2.27 10.41
N LEU A 64 5.18 -3.58 10.43
CA LEU A 64 4.43 -4.54 11.25
C LEU A 64 4.46 -4.15 12.73
N THR A 65 5.50 -3.47 13.21
CA THR A 65 5.56 -2.97 14.60
C THR A 65 4.53 -1.90 14.92
N TYR A 66 4.00 -1.20 13.91
CA TYR A 66 2.95 -0.18 14.07
C TYR A 66 1.55 -0.71 13.74
N CYS A 67 1.44 -1.96 13.29
CA CYS A 67 0.17 -2.58 12.93
C CYS A 67 -0.33 -3.50 14.05
N SER A 68 -1.51 -3.22 14.59
CA SER A 68 -2.18 -4.13 15.53
C SER A 68 -2.54 -5.44 14.82
N MET A 69 -1.79 -6.49 15.11
CA MET A 69 -2.00 -7.80 14.51
C MET A 69 -3.23 -8.50 15.11
N SER A 70 -3.92 -9.29 14.29
CA SER A 70 -5.15 -10.01 14.65
C SER A 70 -5.05 -11.47 14.24
N ASN A 71 -5.46 -12.35 15.15
CA ASN A 71 -5.37 -13.81 14.98
C ASN A 71 -6.35 -14.34 13.91
N VAL A 72 -7.34 -13.52 13.52
CA VAL A 72 -8.35 -13.87 12.52
C VAL A 72 -8.13 -13.22 11.16
N ALA A 73 -7.22 -12.24 11.08
CA ALA A 73 -6.87 -11.57 9.84
C ALA A 73 -5.80 -12.36 9.06
N LYS A 74 -5.74 -12.12 7.74
CA LYS A 74 -4.66 -12.62 6.88
C LYS A 74 -3.85 -11.43 6.38
N TYR A 75 -2.53 -11.60 6.34
CA TYR A 75 -1.59 -10.54 5.99
C TYR A 75 -0.82 -10.96 4.74
N ILE A 76 -0.62 -10.00 3.83
CA ILE A 76 0.16 -10.17 2.62
C ILE A 76 1.16 -9.02 2.60
N ILE A 77 2.45 -9.36 2.59
CA ILE A 77 3.54 -8.40 2.44
C ILE A 77 3.94 -8.40 0.96
N VAL A 78 3.93 -7.23 0.34
CA VAL A 78 4.33 -7.05 -1.06
C VAL A 78 5.68 -6.36 -1.08
N VAL A 79 6.71 -7.08 -1.51
CA VAL A 79 8.06 -6.53 -1.70
C VAL A 79 8.37 -6.37 -3.18
N ARG A 80 9.24 -5.40 -3.50
CA ARG A 80 9.73 -5.15 -4.86
C ARG A 80 11.26 -5.10 -4.86
N VAL A 81 11.87 -5.23 -6.04
CA VAL A 81 13.32 -5.01 -6.17
C VAL A 81 13.64 -3.58 -5.73
N THR A 82 14.56 -3.42 -4.78
CA THR A 82 14.86 -2.13 -4.13
C THR A 82 15.19 -1.02 -5.12
N LYS A 83 15.93 -1.33 -6.20
CA LYS A 83 16.25 -0.37 -7.26
C LYS A 83 14.98 0.21 -7.92
N ASN A 84 13.97 -0.62 -8.17
CA ASN A 84 12.71 -0.16 -8.76
C ASN A 84 11.90 0.67 -7.76
N VAL A 85 11.89 0.28 -6.48
CA VAL A 85 11.23 1.08 -5.43
C VAL A 85 11.83 2.47 -5.36
N LEU A 86 13.16 2.56 -5.36
CA LEU A 86 13.87 3.83 -5.29
C LEU A 86 13.47 4.76 -6.45
N VAL A 87 13.51 4.27 -7.69
CA VAL A 87 13.17 5.09 -8.86
C VAL A 87 11.70 5.51 -8.84
N ILE A 88 10.78 4.58 -8.55
CA ILE A 88 9.34 4.88 -8.51
C ILE A 88 9.04 5.91 -7.40
N TYR A 89 9.65 5.75 -6.23
CA TYR A 89 9.38 6.66 -5.10
C TYR A 89 9.96 8.05 -5.34
N TYR A 90 11.15 8.15 -5.96
CA TYR A 90 11.69 9.44 -6.41
C TYR A 90 10.70 10.19 -7.31
N TYR A 91 10.15 9.53 -8.34
CA TYR A 91 9.18 10.17 -9.23
C TYR A 91 7.85 10.46 -8.54
N TYR A 92 7.42 9.62 -7.59
CA TYR A 92 6.24 9.92 -6.78
C TYR A 92 6.43 11.20 -5.95
N MET A 93 7.57 11.37 -5.27
CA MET A 93 7.87 12.60 -4.53
C MET A 93 7.99 13.83 -5.42
N LYS A 94 8.47 13.67 -6.66
CA LYS A 94 8.49 14.76 -7.66
C LYS A 94 7.10 15.20 -8.08
N LEU A 95 6.14 14.28 -8.11
CA LEU A 95 4.76 14.55 -8.56
C LEU A 95 3.88 15.10 -7.45
N ASP A 96 4.27 14.94 -6.19
CA ASP A 96 3.52 15.42 -5.04
C ASP A 96 4.24 16.63 -4.40
N PRO A 97 3.70 17.86 -4.61
CA PRO A 97 4.32 19.09 -4.11
C PRO A 97 4.48 19.17 -2.60
N SER A 98 3.76 18.33 -1.83
CA SER A 98 3.89 18.30 -0.38
C SER A 98 5.30 17.90 0.08
N TYR A 99 6.04 17.15 -0.75
CA TYR A 99 7.41 16.74 -0.47
C TYR A 99 8.45 17.81 -0.75
N LYS A 100 8.10 18.87 -1.50
CA LYS A 100 9.03 19.95 -1.89
C LYS A 100 10.31 19.44 -2.53
N PHE A 101 10.17 18.43 -3.39
CA PHE A 101 11.29 17.72 -4.01
C PHE A 101 11.44 18.02 -5.50
N GLU A 102 10.65 18.96 -6.05
CA GLU A 102 10.52 19.25 -7.49
C GLU A 102 11.84 19.67 -8.15
N ASP A 103 12.77 20.23 -7.38
CA ASP A 103 14.06 20.72 -7.87
C ASP A 103 15.25 19.79 -7.52
N ASP A 104 15.07 18.85 -6.59
CA ASP A 104 16.15 17.97 -6.12
C ASP A 104 16.46 16.79 -7.07
N ASP A 105 17.71 16.36 -7.19
CA ASP A 105 18.05 15.22 -8.05
C ASP A 105 17.83 13.85 -7.36
N ILE A 106 17.94 12.79 -8.15
CA ILE A 106 17.83 11.41 -7.63
C ILE A 106 18.94 11.05 -6.64
N ASN A 107 20.09 11.74 -6.64
CA ASN A 107 21.17 11.48 -5.69
C ASN A 107 20.82 12.00 -4.29
N VAL A 108 20.16 13.14 -4.20
CA VAL A 108 19.59 13.65 -2.94
C VAL A 108 18.57 12.64 -2.42
N PHE A 109 17.65 12.17 -3.27
CA PHE A 109 16.66 11.17 -2.86
C PHE A 109 17.32 9.87 -2.41
N PHE A 110 18.32 9.39 -3.15
CA PHE A 110 19.07 8.19 -2.81
C PHE A 110 19.67 8.30 -1.39
N LYS A 111 20.28 9.44 -1.05
CA LYS A 111 20.82 9.69 0.31
C LYS A 111 19.73 9.63 1.37
N ILE A 112 18.56 10.25 1.13
CA ILE A 112 17.42 10.23 2.05
C ILE A 112 16.90 8.79 2.23
N PHE A 113 16.76 8.06 1.12
CA PHE A 113 16.29 6.68 1.09
C PHE A 113 17.20 5.74 1.89
N VAL A 114 18.51 5.78 1.66
CA VAL A 114 19.47 4.91 2.38
C VAL A 114 19.67 5.32 3.84
N THR A 115 19.50 6.60 4.17
CA THR A 115 19.53 7.09 5.57
C THR A 115 18.21 6.86 6.30
N ARG A 116 17.22 6.24 5.65
CA ARG A 116 15.92 5.86 6.23
C ARG A 116 15.09 7.06 6.71
N LYS A 117 15.34 8.25 6.14
CA LYS A 117 14.61 9.49 6.45
C LYS A 117 13.45 9.72 5.47
N ILE A 118 12.80 8.64 5.07
CA ILE A 118 11.63 8.63 4.19
C ILE A 118 10.36 8.40 5.01
N GLU A 119 9.23 8.72 4.39
CA GLU A 119 7.91 8.40 4.91
C GLU A 119 7.77 6.87 5.13
N PHE A 120 6.93 6.50 6.10
CA PHE A 120 6.59 5.12 6.46
C PHE A 120 7.74 4.19 6.91
N VAL A 121 8.82 4.79 7.40
CA VAL A 121 9.94 4.10 8.06
C VAL A 121 10.70 3.18 7.08
N ASN A 122 11.87 2.74 7.53
CA ASN A 122 12.87 2.02 6.78
C ASN A 122 12.32 0.86 5.91
N TYR A 123 12.36 1.02 4.58
CA TYR A 123 12.04 -0.05 3.60
C TYR A 123 12.73 -1.38 3.91
N PHE A 124 13.94 -1.34 4.50
CA PHE A 124 14.69 -2.54 4.81
C PHE A 124 14.15 -3.32 6.03
N ASN A 125 13.34 -2.70 6.89
CA ASN A 125 12.75 -3.41 8.04
C ASN A 125 11.84 -4.56 7.59
N TYR A 126 11.16 -4.41 6.46
CA TYR A 126 10.28 -5.46 5.91
C TYR A 126 11.01 -6.75 5.53
N PHE A 127 12.34 -6.71 5.42
CA PHE A 127 13.17 -7.88 5.11
C PHE A 127 13.79 -8.53 6.34
N LEU A 128 13.73 -7.88 7.51
CA LEU A 128 14.55 -8.26 8.66
C LEU A 128 13.92 -9.29 9.61
N GLY A 129 12.65 -9.67 9.41
CA GLY A 129 12.03 -10.81 10.11
C GLY A 129 11.77 -10.58 11.59
#